data_AF-A0A9W9NHK5-F1
#
_entry.id   AF-A0A9W9NHK5-F1
#
_cell.length_a   1.000
_cell.length_b   1.000
_cell.length_c   1.000
_cell.angle_alpha   90.00
_cell.angle_beta   90.00
_cell.angle_gamma   90.00
#
_symmetry.space_group_name_H-M   'P 1'
#
loop_
_entity.id
_entity.type
_entity.pdbx_description
1 polymer ?
#
loop_
_entity_poly.entity_id
_entity_poly.type
_entity_poly.pdbx_seq_one_letter_code
_entity_poly.pdbx_strand_id
1 'polypeptide(L)'
;MANEAHEALAALRKPQKEQGDLKQLSIIRISEPISDVGESKQSPSKRRSDVSMSDWSDPTPAVLEADLTHYKELFSKLRFSYLEQVTKEKFLRAIVGDPPLVVGHNENVELEGQLAEVKAELKARKEEARVMIEEMERISRDLARRYEIIELQETQLSTLPDSIENLESTIAGLKAKQVATMDSSDPRSSQNLSLPATVQLLSEREAELAALNRQIAAVQNSLPRKTREAEAIERECSVLERRKAEAVTQAREAYRKKQQGESDGLEEIGRWYRGAEETLKELVGTEG
;
A
#
# COMPACT_ATOMS: atom_id res chain seq x y z
N MET A 1 1.39 8.00 17.55
CA MET A 1 1.66 7.86 16.11
C MET A 1 1.22 9.10 15.34
N ALA A 2 -0.08 9.38 15.13
CA ALA A 2 -0.51 10.62 14.45
C ALA A 2 -0.07 11.91 15.19
N ASN A 3 -0.22 11.95 16.52
CA ASN A 3 0.23 13.08 17.34
C ASN A 3 1.75 13.31 17.29
N GLU A 4 2.54 12.24 17.22
CA GLU A 4 4.01 12.32 17.14
C GLU A 4 4.47 12.84 15.77
N ALA A 5 3.78 12.47 14.69
CA ALA A 5 4.04 12.99 13.35
C ALA A 5 3.68 14.48 13.23
N HIS A 6 2.56 14.91 13.81
CA HIS A 6 2.20 16.33 13.89
C HIS A 6 3.14 17.14 14.78
N GLU A 7 3.62 16.56 15.88
CA GLU A 7 4.61 17.19 16.76
C GLU A 7 5.98 17.34 16.07
N ALA A 8 6.41 16.32 15.33
CA ALA A 8 7.63 16.38 14.52
C ALA A 8 7.54 17.43 13.41
N LEU A 9 6.41 17.51 12.69
CA LEU A 9 6.15 18.57 11.71
C LEU A 9 6.12 19.96 12.36
N ALA A 10 5.50 20.10 13.53
CA ALA A 10 5.49 21.36 14.27
C ALA A 10 6.89 21.76 14.76
N ALA A 11 7.71 20.78 15.15
CA ALA A 11 9.10 20.99 15.55
C ALA A 11 10.00 21.42 14.36
N LEU A 12 9.78 20.87 13.16
CA LEU A 12 10.48 21.27 11.93
C LEU A 12 10.04 22.65 11.42
N ARG A 13 8.76 23.01 11.60
CA ARG A 13 8.21 24.30 11.15
C ARG A 13 8.61 25.49 12.03
N LYS A 14 9.02 25.26 13.29
CA LYS A 14 9.54 26.31 14.20
C LYS A 14 10.81 26.98 13.67
N PRO A 15 11.91 26.26 13.39
CA PRO A 15 13.11 26.86 12.82
C PRO A 15 12.88 27.39 11.41
N GLN A 16 11.93 26.84 10.65
CA GLN A 16 11.62 27.30 9.30
C GLN A 16 10.82 28.61 9.27
N LYS A 17 10.02 28.90 10.30
CA LYS A 17 9.39 30.22 10.50
C LYS A 17 10.42 31.26 10.91
N GLU A 18 11.34 30.90 11.80
CA GLU A 18 12.49 31.74 12.17
C GLU A 18 13.45 31.95 10.97
N GLN A 19 13.59 30.95 10.10
CA GLN A 19 14.31 31.05 8.83
C GLN A 19 13.50 31.67 7.70
N GLY A 20 12.18 31.78 7.80
CA GLY A 20 11.33 32.49 6.83
C GLY A 20 11.63 33.99 6.87
N ASP A 21 11.88 34.52 8.06
CA ASP A 21 12.44 35.86 8.27
C ASP A 21 13.88 35.96 7.71
N LEU A 22 14.66 34.87 7.74
CA LEU A 22 15.99 34.81 7.12
C LEU A 22 15.98 34.63 5.59
N LYS A 23 14.95 33.98 4.99
CA LYS A 23 14.72 33.97 3.54
C LYS A 23 14.36 35.36 3.03
N GLN A 24 13.79 36.21 3.89
CA GLN A 24 13.66 37.66 3.66
C GLN A 24 14.99 38.41 3.81
N LEU A 25 15.99 37.84 4.51
CA LEU A 25 17.32 38.43 4.71
C LEU A 25 18.41 37.85 3.77
N SER A 26 18.10 36.83 2.96
CA SER A 26 19.04 36.20 2.02
C SER A 26 18.80 36.63 0.58
N ILE A 27 19.14 37.88 0.31
CA ILE A 27 19.84 38.39 -0.86
C ILE A 27 20.02 39.84 -0.43
N ILE A 28 21.25 40.23 -0.10
CA ILE A 28 21.63 41.65 -0.19
C ILE A 28 21.09 42.07 -1.56
N ARG A 29 20.05 42.92 -1.57
CA ARG A 29 19.42 43.35 -2.81
C ARG A 29 20.48 44.09 -3.60
N ILE A 30 21.21 43.37 -4.46
CA ILE A 30 22.22 43.93 -5.36
C ILE A 30 21.53 44.89 -6.36
N SER A 31 20.19 44.86 -6.40
CA SER A 31 19.31 45.80 -7.10
C SER A 31 19.07 47.12 -6.37
N GLU A 32 19.53 47.32 -5.13
CA GLU A 32 19.50 48.63 -4.49
C GLU A 32 20.76 49.44 -4.88
N PRO A 33 20.61 50.61 -5.52
CA PRO A 33 21.74 51.42 -5.95
C PRO A 33 22.52 51.92 -4.73
N ILE A 34 23.86 51.89 -4.82
CA ILE A 34 24.81 52.38 -3.80
C ILE A 34 24.73 53.92 -3.60
N SER A 35 23.74 54.59 -4.18
CA SER A 35 23.68 56.06 -4.27
C SER A 35 22.98 56.76 -3.10
N ASP A 36 22.46 56.05 -2.10
CA ASP A 36 21.75 56.70 -0.98
C ASP A 36 22.68 57.12 0.18
N VAL A 37 23.87 57.62 -0.16
CA VAL A 37 24.73 58.35 0.77
C VAL A 37 24.85 59.80 0.29
N GLY A 38 23.84 60.60 0.65
CA GLY A 38 23.94 62.05 0.68
C GLY A 38 23.02 62.78 -0.30
N GLU A 39 21.78 63.01 0.11
CA GLU A 39 20.99 64.12 -0.40
C GLU A 39 21.69 65.46 -0.08
N SER A 40 22.48 65.99 -1.02
CA SER A 40 22.85 67.40 -1.02
C SER A 40 22.26 68.08 -2.25
N LYS A 41 21.19 68.85 -1.98
CA LYS A 41 20.56 69.82 -2.87
C LYS A 41 21.61 70.74 -3.50
N GLN A 42 21.66 70.85 -4.84
CA GLN A 42 21.95 72.10 -5.56
C GLN A 42 21.80 71.97 -7.10
N SER A 43 20.72 72.60 -7.59
CA SER A 43 20.55 73.47 -8.78
C SER A 43 21.11 73.13 -10.18
N PRO A 44 20.45 73.65 -11.25
CA PRO A 44 20.52 73.10 -12.62
C PRO A 44 21.46 73.90 -13.54
N SER A 45 22.24 73.22 -14.40
CA SER A 45 22.63 73.74 -15.72
C SER A 45 23.57 72.76 -16.46
N LYS A 46 23.00 72.04 -17.44
CA LYS A 46 23.49 71.97 -18.83
C LYS A 46 24.98 71.62 -19.04
N ARG A 47 25.25 70.34 -19.39
CA ARG A 47 25.87 69.91 -20.68
C ARG A 47 26.28 68.42 -20.70
N ARG A 48 25.58 67.66 -21.56
CA ARG A 48 26.07 66.57 -22.42
C ARG A 48 26.75 65.36 -21.78
N SER A 49 25.96 64.30 -21.58
CA SER A 49 25.96 63.12 -22.46
C SER A 49 24.72 62.30 -22.12
N ASP A 50 23.78 62.31 -23.06
CA ASP A 50 22.54 61.54 -22.98
C ASP A 50 22.88 60.08 -23.30
N VAL A 51 22.97 59.26 -22.26
CA VAL A 51 22.88 57.80 -22.34
C VAL A 51 21.81 57.42 -21.32
N SER A 52 20.58 57.31 -21.84
CA SER A 52 19.37 56.74 -21.26
C SER A 52 19.39 56.41 -19.75
N MET A 53 19.12 57.41 -18.94
CA MET A 53 18.75 57.25 -17.52
C MET A 53 17.22 57.09 -17.35
N SER A 54 16.51 56.52 -18.34
CA SER A 54 15.04 56.51 -18.40
C SER A 54 14.39 55.13 -18.24
N ASP A 55 15.15 54.09 -17.87
CA ASP A 55 14.65 52.70 -17.79
C ASP A 55 14.83 52.08 -16.38
N TRP A 56 14.78 52.91 -15.34
CA TRP A 56 15.03 52.51 -13.95
C TRP A 56 13.83 51.93 -13.20
N SER A 57 12.70 51.64 -13.87
CA SER A 57 11.51 51.16 -13.16
C SER A 57 11.46 49.64 -12.97
N ASP A 58 12.20 48.84 -13.74
CA ASP A 58 12.27 47.37 -13.58
C ASP A 58 13.58 46.80 -14.17
N PRO A 59 14.70 46.73 -13.40
CA PRO A 59 15.95 46.19 -13.92
C PRO A 59 15.81 44.69 -14.17
N THR A 60 15.62 44.31 -15.43
CA THR A 60 15.70 42.92 -15.86
C THR A 60 17.16 42.45 -15.73
N PRO A 61 17.46 41.21 -15.28
CA PRO A 61 18.83 40.74 -15.04
C PRO A 61 19.81 40.94 -16.20
N ALA A 62 19.30 40.89 -17.44
CA ALA A 62 20.09 41.13 -18.65
C ALA A 62 20.56 42.59 -18.81
N VAL A 63 19.77 43.56 -18.32
CA VAL A 63 20.13 45.00 -18.35
C VAL A 63 21.23 45.29 -17.33
N LEU A 64 21.13 44.68 -16.14
CA LEU A 64 22.16 44.80 -15.10
C LEU A 64 23.51 44.22 -15.56
N GLU A 65 23.49 43.08 -16.25
CA GLU A 65 24.71 42.49 -16.81
C GLU A 65 25.37 43.42 -17.84
N ALA A 66 24.57 44.00 -18.75
CA ALA A 66 25.05 44.97 -19.73
C ALA A 66 25.67 46.21 -19.04
N ASP A 67 25.02 46.76 -18.02
CA ASP A 67 25.54 47.91 -17.27
C ASP A 67 26.84 47.58 -16.52
N LEU A 68 26.92 46.41 -15.89
CA LEU A 68 28.16 45.97 -15.21
C LEU A 68 29.32 45.81 -16.20
N THR A 69 29.07 45.30 -17.41
CA THR A 69 30.10 45.23 -18.45
C THR A 69 30.54 46.63 -18.89
N HIS A 70 29.59 47.56 -19.08
CA HIS A 70 29.87 48.93 -19.46
C HIS A 70 30.72 49.66 -18.40
N TYR A 71 30.32 49.59 -17.12
CA TYR A 71 31.08 50.21 -16.03
C TYR A 71 32.46 49.58 -15.88
N LYS A 72 32.59 48.26 -16.02
CA LYS A 72 33.89 47.58 -15.99
C LYS A 72 34.82 48.10 -17.08
N GLU A 73 34.32 48.31 -18.29
CA GLU A 73 35.09 48.90 -19.38
C GLU A 73 35.45 50.37 -19.12
N LEU A 74 34.48 51.17 -18.68
CA LEU A 74 34.69 52.59 -18.35
C LEU A 74 35.74 52.77 -17.26
N PHE A 75 35.62 52.03 -16.15
CA PHE A 75 36.58 52.08 -15.05
C PHE A 75 37.94 51.51 -15.46
N SER A 76 38.00 50.51 -16.34
CA SER A 76 39.28 50.03 -16.88
C SER A 76 39.96 51.08 -17.74
N LYS A 77 39.22 51.78 -18.61
CA LYS A 77 39.72 52.90 -19.42
C LYS A 77 40.15 54.08 -18.56
N LEU A 78 39.36 54.44 -17.55
CA LEU A 78 39.66 55.52 -16.61
C LEU A 78 40.90 55.20 -15.78
N ARG A 79 41.01 53.97 -15.27
CA ARG A 79 42.20 53.48 -14.56
C ARG A 79 43.43 53.56 -15.45
N PHE A 80 43.34 53.10 -16.70
CA PHE A 80 44.46 53.17 -17.64
C PHE A 80 44.89 54.62 -17.90
N SER A 81 43.94 55.50 -18.23
CA SER A 81 44.18 56.93 -18.46
C SER A 81 44.82 57.62 -17.24
N TYR A 82 44.31 57.35 -16.04
CA TYR A 82 44.87 57.89 -14.80
C TYR A 82 46.29 57.39 -14.56
N LEU A 83 46.54 56.08 -14.73
CA LEU A 83 47.87 55.50 -14.53
C LEU A 83 48.87 56.07 -15.54
N GLU A 84 48.44 56.26 -16.78
CA GLU A 84 49.23 56.89 -17.83
C GLU A 84 49.52 58.36 -17.50
N GLN A 85 48.53 59.12 -17.03
CA GLN A 85 48.71 60.51 -16.65
C GLN A 85 49.66 60.67 -15.46
N VAL A 86 49.49 59.86 -14.41
CA VAL A 86 50.35 59.89 -13.22
C VAL A 86 51.77 59.47 -13.58
N THR A 87 51.96 58.48 -14.45
CA THR A 87 53.31 58.08 -14.88
C THR A 87 53.97 59.15 -15.74
N LYS A 88 53.24 59.78 -16.66
CA LYS A 88 53.73 60.94 -17.44
C LYS A 88 54.11 62.10 -16.53
N GLU A 89 53.27 62.47 -15.57
CA GLU A 89 53.55 63.55 -14.62
C GLU A 89 54.77 63.22 -13.75
N LYS A 90 54.84 61.99 -13.21
CA LYS A 90 55.97 61.54 -12.39
C LYS A 90 57.28 61.56 -13.18
N PHE A 91 57.26 61.14 -14.45
CA PHE A 91 58.42 61.17 -15.34
C PHE A 91 58.88 62.60 -15.61
N LEU A 92 57.95 63.50 -15.96
CA LEU A 92 58.28 64.91 -16.18
C LEU A 92 58.81 65.56 -14.90
N ARG A 93 58.20 65.29 -13.74
CA ARG A 93 58.69 65.79 -12.44
C ARG A 93 60.07 65.23 -12.08
N ALA A 94 60.36 63.98 -12.41
CA ALA A 94 61.67 63.37 -12.15
C ALA A 94 62.79 63.98 -13.00
N ILE A 95 62.50 64.39 -14.25
CA ILE A 95 63.47 65.02 -15.16
C ILE A 95 63.61 66.52 -14.90
N VAL A 96 62.51 67.22 -14.57
CA VAL A 96 62.48 68.68 -14.41
C VAL A 96 62.71 69.11 -12.95
N GLY A 97 62.60 68.20 -11.99
CA GLY A 97 62.88 68.46 -10.58
C GLY A 97 64.36 68.79 -10.33
N ASP A 98 64.62 69.72 -9.42
CA ASP A 98 65.96 70.10 -8.99
C ASP A 98 66.18 69.66 -7.53
N PRO A 99 67.03 68.65 -7.23
CA PRO A 99 67.88 67.89 -8.15
C PRO A 99 67.12 66.78 -8.90
N PRO A 100 67.58 66.38 -10.10
CA PRO A 100 66.93 65.33 -10.90
C PRO A 100 66.98 63.99 -10.17
N LEU A 101 65.84 63.30 -10.11
CA LEU A 101 65.72 61.99 -9.51
C LEU A 101 66.27 60.93 -10.48
N VAL A 102 67.56 60.62 -10.33
CA VAL A 102 68.20 59.50 -11.02
C VAL A 102 68.17 58.29 -10.09
N VAL A 103 67.31 57.32 -10.40
CA VAL A 103 67.26 56.06 -9.65
C VAL A 103 68.59 55.33 -9.82
N GLY A 104 69.30 55.12 -8.71
CA GLY A 104 70.58 54.41 -8.71
C GLY A 104 70.39 52.93 -9.01
N HIS A 105 71.40 52.28 -9.58
CA HIS A 105 71.36 50.82 -9.79
C HIS A 105 71.11 50.06 -8.48
N ASN A 106 71.69 50.51 -7.37
CA ASN A 106 71.50 49.90 -6.05
C ASN A 106 70.05 50.02 -5.56
N GLU A 107 69.41 51.18 -5.76
CA GLU A 107 68.00 51.40 -5.40
C GLU A 107 67.06 50.53 -6.25
N ASN A 108 67.37 50.36 -7.54
CA ASN A 108 66.63 49.42 -8.39
C ASN A 108 66.76 47.97 -7.92
N VAL A 109 67.96 47.53 -7.52
CA VAL A 109 68.17 46.16 -7.01
C VAL A 109 67.41 45.93 -5.69
N GLU A 110 67.40 46.92 -4.80
CA GLU A 110 66.63 46.87 -3.55
C GLU A 110 65.12 46.80 -3.81
N LEU A 111 64.60 47.64 -4.73
CA LEU A 111 63.20 47.64 -5.12
C LEU A 111 62.79 46.35 -5.85
N GLU A 112 63.67 45.77 -6.67
CA GLU A 112 63.45 44.45 -7.29
C GLU A 112 63.35 43.33 -6.27
N GLY A 113 64.17 43.38 -5.21
CA GLY A 113 64.10 42.46 -4.07
C GLY A 113 62.76 42.55 -3.34
N GLN A 114 62.35 43.75 -2.94
CA GLN A 114 61.06 43.99 -2.28
C GLN A 114 59.87 43.57 -3.16
N LEU A 115 59.96 43.86 -4.47
CA LEU A 115 58.92 43.48 -5.42
C LEU A 115 58.84 41.95 -5.59
N ALA A 116 59.97 41.24 -5.53
CA ALA A 116 59.98 39.78 -5.57
C ALA A 116 59.31 39.18 -4.32
N GLU A 117 59.61 39.72 -3.13
CA GLU A 117 58.98 39.31 -1.86
C GLU A 117 57.46 39.53 -1.89
N VAL A 118 57.02 40.76 -2.20
CA VAL A 118 55.58 41.10 -2.27
C VAL A 118 54.87 40.28 -3.35
N LYS A 119 55.52 39.99 -4.48
CA LYS A 119 54.95 39.10 -5.51
C LYS A 119 54.82 37.67 -5.03
N ALA A 120 55.77 37.16 -4.25
CA ALA A 120 55.70 35.82 -3.66
C ALA A 120 54.55 35.72 -2.66
N GLU A 121 54.42 36.70 -1.76
CA GLU A 121 53.31 36.79 -0.80
C GLU A 121 51.95 36.90 -1.50
N LEU A 122 51.85 37.74 -2.54
CA LEU A 122 50.61 37.89 -3.31
C LEU A 122 50.23 36.57 -4.01
N LYS A 123 51.20 35.82 -4.52
CA LYS A 123 50.94 34.50 -5.13
C LYS A 123 50.46 33.50 -4.08
N ALA A 124 51.08 33.47 -2.91
CA ALA A 124 50.68 32.59 -1.82
C ALA A 124 49.24 32.88 -1.36
N ARG A 125 48.90 34.16 -1.13
CA ARG A 125 47.53 34.56 -0.74
C ARG A 125 46.49 34.29 -1.82
N LYS A 126 46.85 34.45 -3.10
CA LYS A 126 45.95 34.12 -4.21
C LYS A 126 45.66 32.62 -4.27
N GLU A 127 46.66 31.79 -4.00
CA GLU A 127 46.49 30.35 -3.95
C GLU A 127 45.61 29.94 -2.76
N GLU A 128 45.85 30.51 -1.58
CA GLU A 128 45.02 30.28 -0.39
C GLU A 128 43.56 30.67 -0.63
N ALA A 129 43.32 31.85 -1.22
CA ALA A 129 41.99 32.30 -1.57
C ALA A 129 41.32 31.38 -2.60
N ARG A 130 42.08 30.88 -3.59
CA ARG A 130 41.57 29.91 -4.58
C ARG A 130 41.11 28.62 -3.90
N VAL A 131 41.94 28.04 -3.03
CA VAL A 131 41.59 26.81 -2.28
C VAL A 131 40.36 27.02 -1.41
N MET A 132 40.27 28.16 -0.73
CA MET A 132 39.12 28.50 0.11
C MET A 132 37.83 28.64 -0.71
N ILE A 133 37.89 29.24 -1.90
CA ILE A 133 36.74 29.35 -2.80
C ILE A 133 36.30 27.96 -3.27
N GLU A 134 37.23 27.10 -3.68
CA GLU A 134 36.92 25.73 -4.12
C GLU A 134 36.26 24.91 -3.00
N GLU A 135 36.75 25.04 -1.76
CA GLU A 135 36.14 24.39 -0.61
C GLU A 135 34.74 24.95 -0.31
N MET A 136 34.56 26.27 -0.35
CA MET A 136 33.28 26.91 -0.14
C MET A 136 32.26 26.50 -1.22
N GLU A 137 32.66 26.38 -2.48
CA GLU A 137 31.81 25.87 -3.57
C GLU A 137 31.46 24.38 -3.39
N ARG A 138 32.36 23.58 -2.85
CA ARG A 138 32.08 22.18 -2.54
C ARG A 138 31.03 22.07 -1.44
N ILE A 139 31.22 22.84 -0.36
CA ILE A 139 30.30 22.85 0.79
C ILE A 139 28.94 23.41 0.38
N SER A 140 28.89 24.49 -0.41
CA SER A 140 27.63 25.09 -0.85
C SER A 140 26.83 24.13 -1.73
N ARG A 141 27.48 23.40 -2.64
CA ARG A 141 26.83 22.37 -3.47
C ARG A 141 26.31 21.19 -2.65
N ASP A 142 27.08 20.73 -1.66
CA ASP A 142 26.63 19.66 -0.77
C ASP A 142 25.46 20.10 0.11
N LEU A 143 25.50 21.33 0.63
CA LEU A 143 24.43 21.93 1.41
C LEU A 143 23.14 22.08 0.59
N ALA A 144 23.24 22.55 -0.66
CA ALA A 144 22.09 22.68 -1.56
C ALA A 144 21.40 21.32 -1.79
N ARG A 145 22.18 20.27 -2.08
CA ARG A 145 21.64 18.91 -2.24
C ARG A 145 20.96 18.38 -0.99
N ARG A 146 21.56 18.59 0.18
CA ARG A 146 20.96 18.18 1.46
C ARG A 146 19.66 18.93 1.73
N TYR A 147 19.62 20.23 1.41
CA TYR A 147 18.42 21.04 1.56
C TYR A 147 17.29 20.55 0.64
N GLU A 148 17.57 20.24 -0.63
CA GLU A 148 16.60 19.65 -1.57
C GLU A 148 16.04 18.31 -1.05
N ILE A 149 16.88 17.46 -0.46
CA ILE A 149 16.45 16.19 0.14
C ILE A 149 15.52 16.44 1.33
N ILE A 150 15.87 17.37 2.21
CA ILE A 150 15.04 17.72 3.39
C ILE A 150 13.70 18.28 2.94
N GLU A 151 13.68 19.16 1.94
CA GLU A 151 12.45 19.72 1.38
C GLU A 151 11.54 18.62 0.81
N LEU A 152 12.11 17.64 0.08
CA LEU A 152 11.35 16.48 -0.39
C LEU A 152 10.78 15.67 0.79
N GLN A 153 11.58 15.38 1.81
CA GLN A 153 11.14 14.65 2.99
C GLN A 153 10.06 15.40 3.77
N GLU A 154 10.13 16.73 3.83
CA GLU A 154 9.14 17.57 4.47
C GLU A 154 7.79 17.49 3.75
N THR A 155 7.79 17.52 2.41
CA THR A 155 6.55 17.33 1.64
C THR A 155 5.94 15.95 1.90
N GLN A 156 6.76 14.90 1.97
CA GLN A 156 6.29 13.55 2.29
C GLN A 156 5.72 13.47 3.71
N LEU A 157 6.42 14.01 4.71
CA LEU A 157 5.92 14.07 6.08
C LEU A 157 4.61 14.86 6.15
N SER A 158 4.43 15.93 5.37
CA SER A 158 3.20 16.70 5.38
C SER A 158 1.98 15.90 4.90
N THR A 159 2.17 14.92 4.01
CA THR A 159 1.08 14.06 3.49
C THR A 159 0.79 12.83 4.35
N LEU A 160 1.74 12.46 5.21
CA LEU A 160 1.67 11.23 5.99
C LEU A 160 0.53 11.24 7.03
N PRO A 161 0.27 12.33 7.80
CA PRO A 161 -0.82 12.37 8.76
C PRO A 161 -2.19 12.11 8.14
N ASP A 162 -2.50 12.74 7.01
CA ASP A 162 -3.76 12.54 6.30
C ASP A 162 -3.91 11.08 5.85
N SER A 163 -2.81 10.45 5.38
CA SER A 163 -2.82 9.03 5.03
C SER A 163 -3.06 8.13 6.24
N ILE A 164 -2.51 8.48 7.40
CA ILE A 164 -2.71 7.74 8.66
C ILE A 164 -4.17 7.87 9.11
N GLU A 165 -4.76 9.07 9.09
CA GLU A 165 -6.16 9.28 9.46
C GLU A 165 -7.12 8.52 8.52
N ASN A 166 -6.82 8.49 7.22
CA ASN A 166 -7.54 7.69 6.24
C ASN A 166 -7.42 6.17 6.54
N LEU A 167 -6.24 5.69 6.90
CA LEU A 167 -6.04 4.29 7.28
C LEU A 167 -6.74 3.94 8.61
N GLU A 168 -6.70 4.83 9.59
CA GLU A 168 -7.36 4.64 10.88
C GLU A 168 -8.90 4.63 10.72
N SER A 169 -9.45 5.53 9.92
CA SER A 169 -10.89 5.56 9.62
C SER A 169 -11.34 4.33 8.82
N THR A 170 -10.55 3.86 7.85
CA THR A 170 -10.85 2.62 7.12
C THR A 170 -10.77 1.39 8.02
N ILE A 171 -9.77 1.30 8.91
CA ILE A 171 -9.68 0.24 9.92
C ILE A 171 -10.89 0.27 10.86
N ALA A 172 -11.27 1.46 11.35
CA ALA A 172 -12.44 1.61 12.21
C ALA A 172 -13.72 1.18 11.49
N GLY A 173 -13.88 1.57 10.22
CA GLY A 173 -15.00 1.16 9.37
C GLY A 173 -15.02 -0.35 9.11
N LEU A 174 -13.88 -0.98 8.86
CA LEU A 174 -13.78 -2.43 8.68
C LEU A 174 -14.09 -3.18 9.97
N LYS A 175 -13.59 -2.71 11.12
CA LYS A 175 -13.93 -3.27 12.43
C LYS A 175 -15.42 -3.12 12.75
N ALA A 176 -16.02 -1.97 12.47
CA ALA A 176 -17.44 -1.75 12.65
C ALA A 176 -18.28 -2.69 11.76
N LYS A 177 -17.89 -2.84 10.48
CA LYS A 177 -18.51 -3.84 9.58
C LYS A 177 -18.35 -5.25 10.12
N GLN A 178 -17.17 -5.63 10.59
CA GLN A 178 -16.92 -6.94 11.16
C GLN A 178 -17.83 -7.21 12.37
N VAL A 179 -17.91 -6.26 13.32
CA VAL A 179 -18.79 -6.37 14.50
C VAL A 179 -20.27 -6.42 14.09
N ALA A 180 -20.71 -5.56 13.18
CA ALA A 180 -22.08 -5.58 12.66
C ALA A 180 -22.44 -6.89 11.94
N THR A 181 -21.46 -7.55 11.32
CA THR A 181 -21.65 -8.85 10.66
C THR A 181 -21.51 -10.03 11.64
N MET A 182 -20.98 -9.82 12.86
CA MET A 182 -20.98 -10.81 13.94
C MET A 182 -22.31 -10.86 14.71
N ASP A 183 -23.05 -9.74 14.76
CA ASP A 183 -24.29 -9.60 15.55
C ASP A 183 -25.57 -10.08 14.81
N SER A 184 -25.40 -10.84 13.73
CA SER A 184 -26.50 -11.33 12.92
C SER A 184 -26.63 -12.84 13.08
N SER A 185 -27.83 -13.27 13.45
CA SER A 185 -28.39 -14.63 13.45
C SER A 185 -28.45 -15.26 12.05
N ASP A 186 -27.46 -14.97 11.20
CA ASP A 186 -27.35 -15.40 9.81
C ASP A 186 -26.45 -16.64 9.75
N PRO A 187 -26.86 -17.75 9.12
CA PRO A 187 -26.06 -18.98 8.97
C PRO A 187 -24.70 -18.80 8.26
N ARG A 188 -24.39 -17.62 7.73
CA ARG A 188 -23.05 -17.25 7.20
C ARG A 188 -22.06 -16.79 8.28
N SER A 189 -22.50 -16.70 9.53
CA SER A 189 -21.69 -16.32 10.71
C SER A 189 -20.44 -17.20 10.91
N SER A 190 -20.43 -18.42 10.36
CA SER A 190 -19.25 -19.30 10.35
C SER A 190 -18.03 -18.71 9.62
N GLN A 191 -18.23 -17.75 8.71
CA GLN A 191 -17.15 -17.07 7.98
C GLN A 191 -16.51 -15.91 8.76
N ASN A 192 -17.14 -15.47 9.85
CA ASN A 192 -16.63 -14.39 10.71
C ASN A 192 -16.08 -14.91 12.04
N LEU A 193 -15.96 -16.22 12.20
CA LEU A 193 -15.41 -16.84 13.39
C LEU A 193 -13.90 -16.57 13.49
N SER A 194 -13.43 -16.43 14.72
CA SER A 194 -11.99 -16.39 14.99
C SER A 194 -11.36 -17.72 14.58
N LEU A 195 -10.08 -17.70 14.21
CA LEU A 195 -9.35 -18.90 13.79
C LEU A 195 -9.45 -20.07 14.80
N PRO A 196 -9.39 -19.86 16.12
CA PRO A 196 -9.62 -20.96 17.08
C PRO A 196 -11.04 -21.54 17.00
N ALA A 197 -12.06 -20.68 16.82
CA ALA A 197 -13.45 -21.11 16.73
C ALA A 197 -13.76 -21.86 15.42
N THR A 198 -13.13 -21.49 14.30
CA THR A 198 -13.27 -22.25 13.04
C THR A 198 -12.63 -23.63 13.13
N VAL A 199 -11.47 -23.75 13.79
CA VAL A 199 -10.80 -25.05 14.01
C VAL A 199 -11.66 -25.97 14.89
N GLN A 200 -12.27 -25.43 15.95
CA GLN A 200 -13.20 -26.19 16.79
C GLN A 200 -14.41 -26.67 15.99
N LEU A 201 -15.09 -25.76 15.27
CA LEU A 201 -16.25 -26.11 14.45
C LEU A 201 -15.90 -27.15 13.36
N LEU A 202 -14.71 -27.04 12.76
CA LEU A 202 -14.23 -28.01 11.78
C LEU A 202 -14.05 -29.40 12.43
N SER A 203 -13.45 -29.47 13.62
CA SER A 203 -13.27 -30.73 14.34
C SER A 203 -14.61 -31.39 14.74
N GLU A 204 -15.60 -30.59 15.12
CA GLU A 204 -16.96 -31.07 15.41
C GLU A 204 -17.62 -31.66 14.15
N ARG A 205 -17.53 -30.96 13.02
CA ARG A 205 -18.10 -31.42 11.75
C ARG A 205 -17.39 -32.65 11.21
N GLU A 206 -16.08 -32.75 11.37
CA GLU A 206 -15.33 -33.96 11.04
C GLU A 206 -15.75 -35.16 11.90
N ALA A 207 -16.00 -34.93 13.20
CA ALA A 207 -16.50 -35.97 14.10
C ALA A 207 -17.93 -36.41 13.73
N GLU A 208 -18.81 -35.47 13.37
CA GLU A 208 -20.16 -35.75 12.87
C GLU A 208 -20.13 -36.56 11.56
N LEU A 209 -19.28 -36.16 10.60
CA LEU A 209 -19.11 -36.88 9.34
C LEU A 209 -18.55 -38.29 9.57
N ALA A 210 -17.59 -38.46 10.48
CA ALA A 210 -17.07 -39.76 10.84
C ALA A 210 -18.15 -40.65 11.50
N ALA A 211 -19.00 -40.09 12.36
CA ALA A 211 -20.13 -40.81 12.96
C ALA A 211 -21.17 -41.22 11.90
N LEU A 212 -21.52 -40.32 10.99
CA LEU A 212 -22.48 -40.59 9.91
C LEU A 212 -21.94 -41.67 8.96
N ASN A 213 -20.65 -41.61 8.62
CA ASN A 213 -19.99 -42.65 7.81
C ASN A 213 -20.02 -44.03 8.51
N ARG A 214 -19.85 -44.09 9.83
CA ARG A 214 -20.00 -45.35 10.59
C ARG A 214 -21.43 -45.86 10.56
N GLN A 215 -22.43 -44.98 10.67
CA GLN A 215 -23.85 -45.36 10.56
C GLN A 215 -24.18 -45.89 9.17
N ILE A 216 -23.71 -45.21 8.11
CA ILE A 216 -23.88 -45.67 6.72
C ILE A 216 -23.24 -47.05 6.54
N ALA A 217 -22.01 -47.26 7.01
CA ALA A 217 -21.35 -48.56 6.92
C ALA A 217 -22.11 -49.66 7.68
N ALA A 218 -22.62 -49.36 8.88
CA ALA A 218 -23.43 -50.31 9.65
C ALA A 218 -24.74 -50.69 8.92
N VAL A 219 -25.43 -49.70 8.36
CA VAL A 219 -26.65 -49.92 7.58
C VAL A 219 -26.34 -50.73 6.32
N GLN A 220 -25.29 -50.37 5.56
CA GLN A 220 -24.86 -51.09 4.36
C GLN A 220 -24.50 -52.55 4.66
N ASN A 221 -23.87 -52.84 5.82
CA ASN A 221 -23.56 -54.21 6.24
C ASN A 221 -24.81 -55.01 6.66
N SER A 222 -25.82 -54.34 7.24
CA SER A 222 -27.06 -54.98 7.69
C SER A 222 -28.09 -55.19 6.57
N LEU A 223 -28.07 -54.32 5.54
CA LEU A 223 -28.97 -54.33 4.40
C LEU A 223 -29.02 -55.70 3.69
N PRO A 224 -27.91 -56.34 3.28
CA PRO A 224 -27.96 -57.60 2.54
C PRO A 224 -28.53 -58.76 3.36
N ARG A 225 -28.37 -58.73 4.68
CA ARG A 225 -28.98 -59.75 5.56
C ARG A 225 -30.49 -59.54 5.63
N LYS A 226 -30.94 -58.30 5.82
CA LYS A 226 -32.36 -57.96 5.87
C LYS A 226 -33.07 -58.17 4.55
N THR A 227 -32.42 -57.92 3.41
CA THR A 227 -32.98 -58.26 2.09
C THR A 227 -33.13 -59.77 1.93
N ARG A 228 -32.15 -60.58 2.34
CA ARG A 228 -32.27 -62.05 2.31
C ARG A 228 -33.39 -62.56 3.23
N GLU A 229 -33.53 -62.01 4.43
CA GLU A 229 -34.61 -62.34 5.37
C GLU A 229 -35.98 -61.97 4.77
N ALA A 230 -36.12 -60.80 4.13
CA ALA A 230 -37.34 -60.39 3.46
C ALA A 230 -37.69 -61.29 2.26
N GLU A 231 -36.72 -61.61 1.40
CA GLU A 231 -36.92 -62.55 0.29
C GLU A 231 -37.30 -63.95 0.76
N ALA A 232 -36.78 -64.42 1.90
CA ALA A 232 -37.15 -65.72 2.47
C ALA A 232 -38.62 -65.73 2.94
N ILE A 233 -39.03 -64.69 3.66
CA ILE A 233 -40.43 -64.53 4.10
C ILE A 233 -41.36 -64.39 2.89
N GLU A 234 -40.96 -63.65 1.84
CA GLU A 234 -41.74 -63.53 0.60
C GLU A 234 -41.94 -64.89 -0.08
N ARG A 235 -40.89 -65.73 -0.12
CA ARG A 235 -41.01 -67.12 -0.62
C ARG A 235 -41.98 -67.93 0.24
N GLU A 236 -41.90 -67.85 1.57
CA GLU A 236 -42.81 -68.56 2.47
C GLU A 236 -44.27 -68.10 2.30
N CYS A 237 -44.51 -66.79 2.23
CA CYS A 237 -45.82 -66.21 1.93
C CYS A 237 -46.35 -66.72 0.60
N SER A 238 -45.53 -66.75 -0.45
CA SER A 238 -45.96 -67.27 -1.76
C SER A 238 -46.40 -68.74 -1.72
N VAL A 239 -45.74 -69.57 -0.90
CA VAL A 239 -46.13 -70.98 -0.70
C VAL A 239 -47.43 -71.09 0.08
N LEU A 240 -47.58 -70.29 1.15
CA LEU A 240 -48.81 -70.24 1.94
C LEU A 240 -50.00 -69.73 1.13
N GLU A 241 -49.80 -68.74 0.25
CA GLU A 241 -50.81 -68.25 -0.67
C GLU A 241 -51.23 -69.32 -1.67
N ARG A 242 -50.30 -70.09 -2.23
CA ARG A 242 -50.63 -71.25 -3.08
C ARG A 242 -51.44 -72.30 -2.32
N ARG A 243 -51.01 -72.69 -1.11
CA ARG A 243 -51.75 -73.64 -0.26
C ARG A 243 -53.14 -73.13 0.09
N LYS A 244 -53.28 -71.84 0.37
CA LYS A 244 -54.58 -71.20 0.60
C LYS A 244 -55.44 -71.27 -0.65
N ALA A 245 -54.90 -70.95 -1.82
CA ALA A 245 -55.62 -71.02 -3.09
C ALA A 245 -56.08 -72.47 -3.38
N GLU A 246 -55.20 -73.45 -3.20
CA GLU A 246 -55.51 -74.88 -3.33
C GLU A 246 -56.61 -75.31 -2.36
N ALA A 247 -56.50 -74.97 -1.07
CA ALA A 247 -57.51 -75.29 -0.07
C ALA A 247 -58.87 -74.62 -0.37
N VAL A 248 -58.87 -73.38 -0.87
CA VAL A 248 -60.08 -72.68 -1.31
C VAL A 248 -60.68 -73.37 -2.53
N THR A 249 -59.88 -73.81 -3.49
CA THR A 249 -60.38 -74.58 -4.64
C THR A 249 -60.97 -75.92 -4.20
N GLN A 250 -60.29 -76.67 -3.33
CA GLN A 250 -60.80 -77.92 -2.77
C GLN A 250 -62.11 -77.71 -2.00
N ALA A 251 -62.20 -76.66 -1.17
CA ALA A 251 -63.43 -76.33 -0.44
C ALA A 251 -64.57 -75.94 -1.38
N ARG A 252 -64.30 -75.17 -2.43
CA ARG A 252 -65.29 -74.83 -3.48
C ARG A 252 -65.74 -76.05 -4.26
N GLU A 253 -64.83 -76.95 -4.60
CA GLU A 253 -65.16 -78.21 -5.28
C GLU A 253 -65.98 -79.15 -4.39
N ALA A 254 -65.63 -79.30 -3.11
CA ALA A 254 -66.41 -80.05 -2.14
C ALA A 254 -67.82 -79.45 -1.96
N TYR A 255 -67.92 -78.12 -1.88
CA TYR A 255 -69.22 -77.43 -1.84
C TYR A 255 -70.03 -77.64 -3.13
N ARG A 256 -69.39 -77.60 -4.30
CA ARG A 256 -70.01 -77.89 -5.59
C ARG A 256 -70.50 -79.34 -5.67
N LYS A 257 -69.69 -80.31 -5.26
CA LYS A 257 -70.08 -81.74 -5.22
C LYS A 257 -71.26 -81.97 -4.28
N LYS A 258 -71.28 -81.33 -3.12
CA LYS A 258 -72.41 -81.33 -2.19
C LYS A 258 -73.69 -80.73 -2.79
N GLN A 259 -73.58 -79.63 -3.55
CA GLN A 259 -74.74 -79.03 -4.24
C GLN A 259 -75.22 -79.83 -5.45
N GLN A 260 -74.32 -80.55 -6.14
CA GLN A 260 -74.64 -81.39 -7.28
C GLN A 260 -75.18 -82.79 -6.88
N GLY A 261 -75.25 -83.08 -5.57
CA GLY A 261 -75.86 -84.31 -5.05
C GLY A 261 -75.02 -85.57 -5.25
N GLU A 262 -73.72 -85.42 -5.55
CA GLU A 262 -72.77 -86.54 -5.61
C GLU A 262 -72.45 -86.94 -4.17
N SER A 263 -72.98 -88.08 -3.70
CA SER A 263 -72.73 -88.54 -2.33
C SER A 263 -71.25 -88.78 -2.11
N ASP A 264 -70.74 -88.29 -0.98
CA ASP A 264 -69.37 -88.55 -0.57
C ASP A 264 -69.15 -90.08 -0.58
N GLY A 265 -68.11 -90.56 -1.28
CA GLY A 265 -67.86 -92.00 -1.40
C GLY A 265 -67.76 -92.69 -0.03
N LEU A 266 -67.42 -91.93 1.01
CA LEU A 266 -67.47 -92.37 2.41
C LEU A 266 -68.89 -92.63 2.94
N GLU A 267 -69.88 -91.82 2.57
CA GLU A 267 -71.29 -92.03 2.93
C GLU A 267 -71.90 -93.20 2.16
N GLU A 268 -71.53 -93.40 0.89
CA GLU A 268 -71.97 -94.57 0.12
C GLU A 268 -71.39 -95.87 0.68
N ILE A 269 -70.09 -95.88 0.99
CA ILE A 269 -69.43 -97.01 1.65
C ILE A 269 -70.02 -97.24 3.05
N GLY A 270 -70.31 -96.18 3.81
CA GLY A 270 -70.97 -96.27 5.12
C GLY A 270 -72.42 -96.77 5.05
N ARG A 271 -73.17 -96.45 3.97
CA ARG A 271 -74.48 -97.03 3.68
C ARG A 271 -74.38 -98.48 3.23
N TRP A 272 -73.38 -98.82 2.42
CA TRP A 272 -73.10 -100.19 2.01
C TRP A 272 -72.70 -101.08 3.19
N TYR A 273 -71.81 -100.60 4.06
CA TYR A 273 -71.47 -101.31 5.30
C TYR A 273 -72.66 -101.43 6.24
N ARG A 274 -73.52 -100.42 6.36
CA ARG A 274 -74.77 -100.54 7.14
C ARG A 274 -75.74 -101.55 6.53
N GLY A 275 -75.92 -101.57 5.21
CA GLY A 275 -76.74 -102.57 4.53
C GLY A 275 -76.13 -103.98 4.59
N ALA A 276 -74.80 -104.09 4.53
CA ALA A 276 -74.08 -105.34 4.77
C ALA A 276 -74.23 -105.81 6.23
N GLU A 277 -74.19 -104.90 7.20
CA GLU A 277 -74.45 -105.18 8.61
C GLU A 277 -75.91 -105.63 8.84
N GLU A 278 -76.87 -104.96 8.21
CA GLU A 278 -78.31 -105.25 8.32
C GLU A 278 -78.65 -106.61 7.69
N THR A 279 -78.09 -106.92 6.51
CA THR A 279 -78.23 -108.25 5.87
C THR A 279 -77.51 -109.36 6.66
N LEU A 280 -76.36 -109.08 7.26
CA LEU A 280 -75.69 -110.01 8.19
C LEU A 280 -76.50 -110.22 9.47
N LYS A 281 -77.15 -109.18 10.00
CA LYS A 281 -78.08 -109.26 11.15
C LYS A 281 -79.33 -110.08 10.83
N GLU A 282 -79.90 -109.94 9.63
CA GLU A 282 -81.02 -110.76 9.14
C GLU A 282 -80.65 -112.24 8.97
N LEU A 283 -79.42 -112.54 8.53
CA LEU A 283 -78.95 -113.91 8.30
C LEU A 283 -78.60 -114.66 9.59
N VAL A 284 -78.24 -113.95 10.66
CA VAL A 284 -77.76 -114.52 11.93
C VAL A 284 -78.84 -114.53 13.03
N GLY A 285 -79.99 -113.88 12.82
CA GLY A 285 -81.16 -114.02 13.71
C GLY A 285 -80.89 -113.54 15.14
N THR A 286 -80.22 -112.40 15.30
CA THR A 286 -80.00 -111.75 16.59
C THR A 286 -80.58 -110.34 16.56
N GLU A 287 -81.67 -110.10 17.30
CA GLU A 287 -82.18 -108.75 17.58
C GLU A 287 -81.18 -108.00 18.48
N GLY A 288 -80.79 -106.78 18.07
CA GLY A 288 -79.89 -105.86 18.79
C GLY A 288 -79.02 -105.01 17.88
#